data_AF-A0A2V9BHJ9-F1
#
_entry.id   AF-A0A2V9BHJ9-F1
#
_cell.length_a   1.000
_cell.length_b   1.000
_cell.length_c   1.000
_cell.angle_alpha   90.00
_cell.angle_beta   90.00
_cell.angle_gamma   90.00
#
_symmetry.space_group_name_H-M   'P 1'
#
loop_
_entity.id
_entity.type
_entity.pdbx_description
1 polymer ?
#
loop_
_entity_poly.entity_id
_entity_poly.type
_entity_poly.pdbx_seq_one_letter_code
_entity_poly.pdbx_strand_id
1 'polypeptide(L)' 'MGEEKDKSDERERWCQAVSPYDEPCDHSATVHCATCDRWFCDAHAEDEEWHTCMLPPGEEGGEA' A
#
# COMPACT_ATOMS: atom_id res chain seq x y z
N MET A 1 33.81 0.95 10.66
CA MET A 1 32.69 1.89 10.52
C MET A 1 31.76 1.20 9.55
N GLY A 2 30.77 0.49 10.07
CA GLY A 2 30.11 -0.58 9.33
C GLY A 2 28.63 -0.57 9.63
N GLU A 3 27.92 0.44 9.13
CA GLU A 3 26.47 0.49 9.16
C GLU A 3 25.98 1.28 7.94
N GLU A 4 26.06 0.65 6.77
CA GLU A 4 25.47 1.20 5.54
C GLU A 4 24.71 0.06 4.83
N LYS A 5 23.75 -0.51 5.56
CA LYS A 5 22.96 -1.66 5.09
C LYS A 5 21.49 -1.63 5.53
N ASP A 6 21.05 -0.57 6.20
CA ASP A 6 19.70 -0.46 6.77
C ASP A 6 19.08 0.91 6.41
N LYS A 7 19.01 1.20 5.11
CA LYS A 7 18.24 2.34 4.57
C LYS A 7 17.31 1.94 3.42
N SER A 8 17.34 0.66 3.05
CA SER A 8 16.49 0.07 2.00
C SER A 8 15.27 -0.60 2.62
N ASP A 9 15.46 -1.49 3.62
CA ASP A 9 14.35 -2.18 4.32
C ASP A 9 13.38 -1.17 4.96
N GLU A 10 13.92 -0.08 5.51
CA GLU A 10 13.13 0.97 6.15
C GLU A 10 12.16 1.64 5.16
N ARG A 11 12.55 1.87 3.90
CA ARG A 11 11.65 2.47 2.89
C ARG A 11 10.63 1.47 2.35
N GLU A 12 11.02 0.20 2.27
CA GLU A 12 10.15 -0.89 1.81
C GLU A 12 9.01 -1.17 2.81
N ARG A 13 9.20 -0.81 4.09
CA ARG A 13 8.19 -0.91 5.14
C ARG A 13 7.39 0.36 5.40
N TRP A 14 7.51 1.40 4.58
CA TRP A 14 6.67 2.60 4.75
C TRP A 14 5.41 2.48 3.93
N CYS A 15 4.35 3.15 4.37
CA CYS A 15 3.10 3.16 3.65
C CYS A 15 3.29 3.84 2.28
N GLN A 16 3.16 3.03 1.22
CA GLN A 16 3.21 3.44 -0.18
C GLN A 16 1.82 3.78 -0.72
N ALA A 17 0.88 4.12 0.17
CA ALA A 17 -0.43 4.58 -0.23
C ALA A 17 -0.29 5.90 -0.99
N VAL A 18 -0.96 6.00 -2.13
CA VAL A 18 -0.96 7.21 -2.94
C VAL A 18 -2.28 7.90 -2.67
N SER A 19 -2.22 8.96 -1.86
CA SER A 19 -3.40 9.78 -1.64
C SER A 19 -3.72 10.61 -2.87
N PRO A 20 -5.00 10.94 -3.11
CA PRO A 20 -5.40 11.82 -4.20
C PRO A 20 -4.78 13.22 -4.12
N TYR A 21 -4.24 13.59 -2.95
CA TYR A 21 -3.54 14.85 -2.70
C TYR A 21 -2.01 14.71 -2.72
N ASP A 22 -1.48 13.54 -3.10
CA ASP A 22 -0.04 13.22 -3.09
C ASP A 22 0.58 13.36 -1.68
N GLU A 23 -0.23 13.22 -0.62
CA GLU A 23 0.26 13.32 0.75
C GLU A 23 0.99 12.02 1.13
N PRO A 24 2.30 12.07 1.44
CA PRO A 24 3.03 10.89 1.85
C PRO A 24 2.56 10.45 3.24
N CYS A 25 2.38 9.14 3.40
CA CYS A 25 2.08 8.56 4.70
C CYS A 25 3.39 8.12 5.37
N ASP A 26 3.76 8.77 6.47
CA ASP A 26 4.92 8.41 7.29
C ASP A 26 4.68 7.24 8.25
N HIS A 27 3.52 6.58 8.17
CA HIS A 27 3.24 5.38 8.95
C HIS A 27 3.96 4.13 8.39
N SER A 28 4.36 3.25 9.30
CA SER A 28 4.88 1.93 8.95
C SER A 28 3.78 1.08 8.30
N ALA A 29 4.06 0.57 7.11
CA ALA A 29 3.22 -0.42 6.46
C ALA A 29 3.29 -1.77 7.19
N THR A 30 2.13 -2.36 7.41
CA THR A 30 1.96 -3.68 8.04
C THR A 30 1.24 -4.65 7.11
N VAL A 31 0.61 -4.14 6.06
CA VAL A 31 -0.20 -4.90 5.11
C VAL A 31 0.44 -4.82 3.72
N HIS A 32 0.62 -5.97 3.08
CA HIS A 32 1.07 -6.05 1.69
C HIS A 32 -0.09 -6.42 0.78
N CYS A 33 -0.39 -5.57 -0.20
CA CYS A 33 -1.36 -5.90 -1.23
C CYS A 33 -0.69 -6.62 -2.39
N ALA A 34 -0.98 -7.91 -2.57
CA ALA A 34 -0.47 -8.69 -3.70
C ALA A 34 -1.08 -8.28 -5.06
N THR A 35 -2.17 -7.50 -5.08
CA THR A 35 -2.83 -7.04 -6.31
C THR A 35 -2.04 -5.94 -6.99
N CYS A 36 -1.56 -4.96 -6.21
CA CYS A 36 -0.74 -3.85 -6.71
C CYS A 36 0.73 -3.92 -6.28
N ASP A 37 1.12 -4.98 -5.57
CA ASP A 37 2.46 -5.21 -5.01
C ASP A 37 2.97 -4.01 -4.20
N ARG A 38 2.08 -3.44 -3.38
CA ARG A 38 2.35 -2.24 -2.58
C ARG A 38 2.10 -2.51 -1.11
N TRP A 39 2.84 -1.78 -0.29
CA TRP A 39 2.76 -1.85 1.16
C TRP A 39 1.92 -0.71 1.72
N PHE A 40 0.98 -1.03 2.59
CA PHE A 40 0.02 -0.10 3.20
C PHE A 40 0.04 -0.23 4.72
N CYS A 41 -0.24 0.87 5.43
CA CYS A 41 -0.57 0.79 6.85
C CYS A 41 -1.98 0.23 7.03
N ASP A 42 -2.30 -0.27 8.22
CA ASP A 42 -3.63 -0.79 8.57
C ASP A 42 -4.77 0.13 8.11
N ALA A 43 -4.66 1.43 8.39
CA ALA A 43 -5.64 2.43 7.95
C ALA A 43 -5.78 2.51 6.41
N HIS A 44 -4.68 2.66 5.68
CA HIS A 44 -4.75 2.81 4.21
C HIS A 44 -4.96 1.50 3.47
N ALA A 45 -4.69 0.35 4.08
CA ALA A 45 -4.97 -0.94 3.48
C ALA A 45 -6.47 -1.19 3.35
N GLU A 46 -7.25 -0.62 4.28
CA GLU A 46 -8.72 -0.74 4.33
C GLU A 46 -9.45 0.45 3.69
N ASP A 47 -8.73 1.49 3.30
CA ASP A 47 -9.30 2.73 2.78
C ASP A 47 -9.36 2.73 1.25
N GLU A 48 -10.56 2.82 0.68
CA GLU A 48 -10.78 2.80 -0.77
C GLU A 48 -10.20 4.03 -1.49
N GLU A 49 -10.10 5.17 -0.79
CA GLU A 49 -9.57 6.41 -1.35
C GLU A 49 -8.04 6.33 -1.52
N TRP A 50 -7.37 5.52 -0.69
CA TRP A 50 -5.92 5.34 -0.68
C TRP A 50 -5.47 4.03 -1.33
N HIS A 51 -6.35 3.02 -1.34
CA HIS A 51 -6.10 1.68 -1.84
C HIS A 51 -7.23 1.22 -2.76
N THR A 52 -7.15 1.63 -4.04
CA THR A 52 -8.14 1.27 -5.07
C THR A 52 -8.31 -0.24 -5.28
N CYS A 53 -7.38 -1.09 -4.83
CA CYS A 53 -7.50 -2.54 -4.92
C CYS A 53 -8.35 -3.16 -3.80
N MET A 54 -8.74 -2.38 -2.78
CA MET A 54 -9.68 -2.80 -1.74
C MET A 54 -11.12 -2.86 -2.28
N LEU A 55 -11.43 -2.08 -3.33
CA LEU A 55 -12.62 -2.33 -4.11
C LEU A 55 -12.52 -3.77 -4.62
N PRO A 56 -13.40 -4.69 -4.18
CA PRO A 56 -13.45 -6.00 -4.82
C PRO A 56 -13.59 -5.73 -6.32
N PRO A 57 -12.90 -6.49 -7.20
CA PRO A 57 -13.18 -6.39 -8.63
C PRO A 57 -14.67 -6.65 -8.73
N GLY A 58 -15.44 -5.58 -8.95
CA GLY A 58 -16.89 -5.62 -8.95
C GLY A 58 -17.23 -6.75 -9.90
N GLU A 59 -18.01 -7.70 -9.42
CA GLU A 59 -18.51 -8.86 -10.14
C GLU A 59 -18.46 -8.66 -11.67
N GLU A 60 -17.33 -9.00 -12.31
CA GLU A 60 -17.28 -9.25 -13.75
C GLU A 60 -17.87 -10.66 -13.97
N GLY A 61 -19.06 -10.86 -13.40
CA GLY A 61 -19.91 -12.01 -13.62
C GLY A 61 -20.62 -11.78 -14.94
N GLY A 62 -19.97 -12.23 -16.02
CA GLY A 62 -20.53 -12.19 -17.36
C GLY A 62 -21.94 -12.77 -17.41
N GLU A 63 -22.86 -11.99 -17.95
CA GLU A 63 -24.08 -12.49 -18.57
C GLU A 63 -23.69 -13.17 -19.89
N ALA A 64 -23.90 -14.49 -19.96
CA ALA A 64 -23.74 -15.31 -21.16
C ALA A 64 -25.10 -15.67 -21.76
#